data_AF-A0A9D9HBC1-F1
#
_entry.id   AF-A0A9D9HBC1-F1
#
_cell.length_a   1.000
_cell.length_b   1.000
_cell.length_c   1.000
_cell.angle_alpha   90.00
_cell.angle_beta   90.00
_cell.angle_gamma   90.00
#
_symmetry.space_group_name_H-M   'P 1'
#
loop_
_entity.id
_entity.type
_entity.pdbx_description
1 polymer ?
#
loop_
_entity_poly.entity_id
_entity_poly.type
_entity_poly.pdbx_seq_one_letter_code
_entity_poly.pdbx_strand_id
1 'polypeptide(L)'
;MDYTHLIGKGVLEAGFEAAYTTPLIYRRDKVDFIVPHRTATQLAGGDVLKLFYVGFPYGGDTIAMQLDLSYSQPGVWGISSALRAVVHGSMDMMQSHNKDDNKDDANDGYPNKEGSTPTGPDISCTLIGSLAGDYHFPSIAHILDISFFSNISIIDRFMLKGSTDAKEPEGMDIQLAIGMSIAVL
;
A
#
# COMPACT_ATOMS: atom_id res chain seq x y z
N MET A 1 -6.01 -4.26 13.90
CA MET A 1 -6.24 -4.08 15.35
C MET A 1 -6.23 -2.60 15.57
N ASP A 2 -7.34 -2.09 16.10
CA ASP A 2 -7.55 -0.66 16.25
C ASP A 2 -7.74 -0.35 17.72
N TYR A 3 -7.20 0.78 18.15
CA TYR A 3 -7.22 1.26 19.52
C TYR A 3 -7.51 2.75 19.52
N THR A 4 -8.46 3.17 20.35
CA THR A 4 -8.84 4.57 20.51
C THR A 4 -8.95 4.88 21.99
N HIS A 5 -8.32 5.97 22.43
CA HIS A 5 -8.33 6.36 23.84
C HIS A 5 -8.31 7.88 24.02
N LEU A 6 -9.09 8.36 24.98
CA LEU A 6 -9.10 9.77 25.37
C LEU A 6 -7.92 10.07 26.30
N ILE A 7 -7.04 10.98 25.91
CA ILE A 7 -5.88 11.39 26.72
C ILE A 7 -5.92 12.91 26.87
N GLY A 8 -6.15 13.37 28.10
CA GLY A 8 -6.29 14.80 28.38
C GLY A 8 -7.46 15.43 27.61
N LYS A 9 -7.16 16.39 26.73
CA LYS A 9 -8.15 17.07 25.87
C LYS A 9 -8.24 16.48 24.46
N GLY A 10 -7.47 15.45 24.17
CA GLY A 10 -7.37 14.87 22.84
C GLY A 10 -7.77 13.39 22.78
N VAL A 11 -7.76 12.88 21.56
CA VAL A 11 -8.01 11.49 21.19
C VAL A 11 -6.71 10.93 20.62
N LEU A 12 -6.21 9.84 21.20
CA LEU A 12 -5.15 9.02 20.62
C LEU A 12 -5.80 7.86 19.87
N GLU A 13 -5.41 7.65 18.62
CA GLU A 13 -5.80 6.47 17.84
C GLU A 13 -4.55 5.75 17.35
N ALA A 14 -4.60 4.43 17.38
CA ALA A 14 -3.55 3.57 16.86
C ALA A 14 -4.19 2.42 16.06
N GLY A 15 -3.67 2.17 14.88
CA GLY A 15 -4.10 1.08 14.00
C GLY A 15 -2.91 0.23 13.59
N PHE A 16 -3.07 -1.08 13.63
CA PHE A 16 -2.09 -2.02 13.09
C PHE A 16 -2.77 -3.08 12.24
N GLU A 17 -2.33 -3.22 11.00
CA GLU A 17 -2.77 -4.26 10.09
C GLU A 17 -1.55 -4.97 9.49
N ALA A 18 -1.67 -6.28 9.32
CA ALA A 18 -0.69 -7.07 8.59
C ALA A 18 -1.42 -8.12 7.75
N ALA A 19 -0.92 -8.34 6.55
CA ALA A 19 -1.44 -9.31 5.62
C ALA A 19 -0.30 -10.21 5.13
N TYR A 20 -0.61 -11.50 5.04
CA TYR A 20 0.26 -12.52 4.48
C TYR A 20 -0.55 -13.26 3.41
N THR A 21 -0.07 -13.21 2.16
CA THR A 21 -0.76 -13.81 1.02
C THR A 21 0.20 -14.70 0.26
N THR A 22 -0.08 -16.00 0.22
CA THR A 22 0.68 -16.91 -0.62
C THR A 22 0.26 -16.72 -2.09
N PRO A 23 1.16 -16.91 -3.07
CA PRO A 23 0.79 -16.79 -4.48
C PRO A 23 -0.38 -17.70 -4.87
N LEU A 24 -0.43 -18.90 -4.27
CA LEU A 24 -1.45 -19.92 -4.56
C LEU A 24 -2.84 -19.59 -4.00
N ILE A 25 -3.00 -18.53 -3.19
CA ILE A 25 -4.34 -18.02 -2.83
C ILE A 25 -5.03 -17.44 -4.08
N TYR A 26 -4.25 -16.81 -4.96
CA TYR A 26 -4.76 -16.10 -6.14
C TYR A 26 -4.64 -16.90 -7.44
N ARG A 27 -3.60 -17.75 -7.55
CA ARG A 27 -3.30 -18.58 -8.72
C ARG A 27 -3.53 -20.05 -8.38
N ARG A 28 -4.70 -20.60 -8.72
CA ARG A 28 -5.08 -22.00 -8.41
C ARG A 28 -5.34 -22.79 -9.69
N ASP A 29 -5.26 -24.12 -9.59
CA ASP A 29 -5.68 -25.01 -10.68
C ASP A 29 -7.14 -24.73 -11.07
N LYS A 30 -7.34 -24.42 -12.36
CA LYS A 30 -8.61 -24.08 -13.03
C LYS A 30 -9.32 -22.81 -12.56
N VAL A 31 -8.79 -22.09 -11.58
CA VAL A 31 -9.41 -20.86 -11.05
C VAL A 31 -8.34 -19.83 -10.74
N ASP A 32 -8.28 -18.78 -11.56
CA ASP A 32 -7.49 -17.59 -11.28
C ASP A 32 -8.37 -16.48 -10.71
N PHE A 33 -7.94 -15.89 -9.60
CA PHE A 33 -8.58 -14.71 -9.00
C PHE A 33 -8.04 -13.41 -9.61
N ILE A 34 -7.67 -13.46 -10.89
CA ILE A 34 -7.23 -12.31 -11.69
C ILE A 34 -8.37 -11.90 -12.60
N VAL A 35 -8.86 -10.68 -12.42
CA VAL A 35 -9.96 -10.13 -13.20
C VAL A 35 -9.43 -9.14 -14.22
N PRO A 36 -9.71 -9.37 -15.52
CA PRO A 36 -9.47 -8.36 -16.55
C PRO A 36 -10.52 -7.24 -16.45
N HIS A 37 -10.06 -6.01 -16.40
CA HIS A 37 -10.89 -4.82 -16.50
C HIS A 37 -10.44 -3.97 -17.68
N ARG A 38 -11.37 -3.65 -18.58
CA ARG A 38 -11.12 -2.78 -19.73
C ARG A 38 -11.63 -1.39 -19.43
N THR A 39 -10.75 -0.40 -19.59
CA THR A 39 -11.13 1.01 -19.51
C THR A 39 -11.01 1.62 -20.90
N ALA A 40 -12.12 2.15 -21.40
CA ALA A 40 -12.14 2.90 -22.66
C ALA A 40 -11.26 4.15 -22.53
N THR A 41 -10.40 4.38 -23.51
CA THR A 41 -9.58 5.59 -23.55
C THR A 41 -10.17 6.61 -24.53
N GLN A 42 -9.72 7.87 -24.40
CA GLN A 42 -10.10 8.94 -25.33
C GLN A 42 -9.53 8.75 -26.75
N LEU A 43 -8.62 7.77 -26.95
CA LEU A 43 -8.10 7.41 -28.27
C LEU A 43 -9.09 6.48 -28.97
N ALA A 44 -9.49 6.84 -30.19
CA ALA A 44 -10.43 6.07 -31.00
C ALA A 44 -9.98 4.61 -31.14
N GLY A 45 -10.75 3.67 -30.57
CA GLY A 45 -10.48 2.23 -30.63
C GLY A 45 -9.47 1.70 -29.60
N GLY A 46 -8.99 2.53 -28.66
CA GLY A 46 -8.06 2.12 -27.62
C GLY A 46 -8.77 1.71 -26.33
N ASP A 47 -8.87 0.41 -26.05
CA ASP A 47 -9.14 -0.09 -24.70
C ASP A 47 -7.81 -0.38 -24.01
N VAL A 48 -7.66 0.06 -22.76
CA VAL A 48 -6.56 -0.39 -21.90
C VAL A 48 -7.06 -1.54 -21.04
N LEU A 49 -6.44 -2.71 -21.21
CA LEU A 49 -6.65 -3.86 -20.35
C LEU A 49 -5.79 -3.72 -19.09
N LYS A 50 -6.43 -3.76 -17.92
CA LYS A 50 -5.77 -3.85 -16.62
C LYS A 50 -6.16 -5.15 -15.95
N LEU A 51 -5.19 -5.79 -15.31
CA LEU A 51 -5.40 -7.01 -14.53
C LEU A 51 -5.40 -6.64 -13.04
N PHE A 52 -6.34 -7.20 -12.31
CA PHE A 52 -6.48 -6.96 -10.87
C PHE A 52 -6.66 -8.27 -10.12
N TYR A 53 -6.07 -8.36 -8.93
CA TYR A 53 -6.41 -9.43 -8.00
C TYR A 53 -7.73 -9.13 -7.29
N VAL A 54 -8.58 -10.14 -7.11
CA VAL A 54 -9.84 -10.00 -6.36
C VAL A 54 -9.57 -10.03 -4.86
N GLY A 55 -9.80 -8.92 -4.15
CA GLY A 55 -9.64 -8.85 -2.70
C GLY A 55 -8.46 -7.97 -2.31
N PHE A 56 -7.38 -8.57 -1.80
CA PHE A 56 -6.21 -7.83 -1.33
C PHE A 56 -5.53 -7.05 -2.48
N PRO A 57 -5.37 -5.71 -2.36
CA PRO A 57 -4.95 -4.86 -3.47
C PRO A 57 -3.53 -5.13 -3.95
N TYR A 58 -2.68 -5.72 -3.11
CA TYR A 58 -1.31 -6.07 -3.45
C TYR A 58 -1.16 -7.46 -4.06
N GLY A 59 -2.24 -8.26 -4.10
CA GLY A 59 -2.23 -9.57 -4.73
C GLY A 59 -1.62 -10.69 -3.91
N GLY A 60 -1.10 -11.70 -4.60
CA GLY A 60 -0.41 -12.85 -4.00
C GLY A 60 1.08 -12.62 -3.80
N ASP A 61 1.72 -13.58 -3.14
CA ASP A 61 3.15 -13.56 -2.82
C ASP A 61 3.61 -12.29 -2.10
N THR A 62 2.74 -11.80 -1.22
CA THR A 62 2.91 -10.51 -0.55
C THR A 62 2.86 -10.66 0.96
N ILE A 63 3.80 -10.00 1.65
CA ILE A 63 3.68 -9.62 3.06
C ILE A 63 3.51 -8.11 3.11
N ALA A 64 2.44 -7.64 3.74
CA ALA A 64 2.22 -6.22 3.94
C ALA A 64 1.96 -5.91 5.41
N MET A 65 2.38 -4.73 5.84
CA MET A 65 2.05 -4.19 7.15
C MET A 65 1.74 -2.70 7.05
N GLN A 66 0.83 -2.26 7.90
CA GLN A 66 0.47 -0.87 8.09
C GLN A 66 0.37 -0.58 9.59
N LEU A 67 1.00 0.50 10.01
CA LEU A 67 0.91 1.06 11.34
C LEU A 67 0.51 2.52 11.21
N ASP A 68 -0.61 2.90 11.82
CA ASP A 68 -1.08 4.27 11.90
C ASP A 68 -1.13 4.71 13.36
N LEU A 69 -0.72 5.94 13.62
CA LEU A 69 -0.79 6.57 14.93
C LEU A 69 -1.27 8.00 14.73
N SER A 70 -2.35 8.39 15.40
CA SER A 70 -2.86 9.75 15.38
C SER A 70 -3.08 10.26 16.80
N TYR A 71 -2.84 11.55 17.00
CA TYR A 71 -3.30 12.26 18.18
C TYR A 71 -3.90 13.59 17.74
N SER A 72 -5.13 13.85 18.16
CA SER A 72 -5.82 15.10 17.84
C SER A 72 -6.50 15.71 19.04
N GLN A 73 -6.44 17.03 19.15
CA GLN A 73 -7.30 17.81 20.01
C GLN A 73 -8.41 18.44 19.15
N PRO A 74 -9.67 18.01 19.31
CA PRO A 74 -10.77 18.47 18.46
C PRO A 74 -10.87 20.00 18.39
N GLY A 75 -10.93 20.53 17.17
CA GLY A 75 -11.06 21.95 16.91
C GLY A 75 -9.80 22.79 17.18
N VAL A 76 -8.65 22.16 17.44
CA VAL A 76 -7.39 22.89 17.67
C VAL A 76 -6.28 22.38 16.77
N TRP A 77 -5.93 21.10 16.85
CA TRP A 77 -4.84 20.55 16.06
C TRP A 77 -4.87 19.03 16.01
N GLY A 78 -4.23 18.48 14.99
CA GLY A 78 -4.00 17.04 14.82
C GLY A 78 -2.60 16.77 14.35
N ILE A 79 -2.06 15.62 14.77
CA ILE A 79 -0.85 15.04 14.18
C ILE A 79 -1.09 13.55 13.94
N SER A 80 -0.63 13.06 12.80
CA SER A 80 -0.72 11.65 12.46
C SER A 80 0.54 11.17 11.77
N SER A 81 0.98 9.97 12.08
CA SER A 81 2.05 9.27 11.39
C SER A 81 1.56 7.93 10.86
N ALA A 82 2.05 7.53 9.70
CA ALA A 82 1.79 6.23 9.13
C ALA A 82 3.09 5.58 8.65
N LEU A 83 3.20 4.27 8.85
CA LEU A 83 4.26 3.44 8.30
C LEU A 83 3.61 2.30 7.53
N ARG A 84 3.97 2.14 6.26
CA ARG A 84 3.53 1.02 5.42
C ARG A 84 4.75 0.31 4.88
N ALA A 85 4.75 -1.02 4.95
CA ALA A 85 5.74 -1.82 4.26
C ALA A 85 5.05 -2.90 3.45
N VAL A 86 5.50 -3.09 2.22
CA VAL A 86 4.99 -4.12 1.31
C VAL A 86 6.20 -4.86 0.75
N VAL A 87 6.17 -6.17 0.86
CA VAL A 87 7.21 -7.08 0.41
C VAL A 87 6.59 -8.07 -0.55
N HIS A 88 7.06 -8.06 -1.78
CA HIS A 88 6.63 -8.95 -2.86
C HIS A 88 7.73 -9.92 -3.22
N GLY A 89 7.37 -11.20 -3.30
CA GLY A 89 8.24 -12.20 -3.88
C GLY A 89 8.20 -12.16 -5.41
N SER A 90 8.93 -13.08 -6.01
CA SER A 90 9.10 -13.13 -7.46
C SER A 90 7.83 -13.58 -8.18
N MET A 91 6.86 -14.24 -7.54
CA MET A 91 5.69 -14.79 -8.22
C MET A 91 4.59 -13.75 -8.43
N ASP A 92 4.42 -13.33 -9.68
CA ASP A 92 3.42 -12.34 -10.10
C ASP A 92 2.23 -12.96 -10.88
N MET A 93 1.41 -12.08 -11.46
CA MET A 93 0.22 -12.48 -12.24
C MET A 93 0.56 -13.15 -13.58
N MET A 94 1.80 -13.05 -14.05
CA MET A 94 2.27 -13.57 -15.33
C MET A 94 3.04 -14.88 -15.17
N GLN A 95 3.52 -15.19 -13.97
CA GLN A 95 4.24 -16.42 -13.68
C GLN A 95 3.31 -17.62 -13.48
N SER A 96 3.74 -18.79 -13.97
CA SER A 96 3.02 -20.05 -13.78
C SER A 96 2.95 -20.45 -12.30
N HIS A 97 1.84 -21.07 -11.87
CA HIS A 97 1.72 -21.71 -10.55
C HIS A 97 2.17 -23.17 -10.50
N ASN A 98 2.58 -23.73 -11.64
CA ASN A 98 3.04 -25.10 -11.80
C ASN A 98 4.57 -25.15 -11.96
N LYS A 99 5.20 -26.22 -11.45
CA LYS A 99 6.61 -26.54 -11.62
C LYS A 99 6.97 -26.89 -13.08
N ASP A 100 6.00 -27.36 -13.87
CA ASP A 100 6.17 -27.64 -15.31
C ASP A 100 6.06 -26.35 -16.15
N ASP A 101 6.90 -25.34 -15.87
CA ASP A 101 6.93 -24.01 -16.52
C ASP A 101 7.39 -24.04 -18.00
N ASN A 102 7.55 -25.23 -18.57
CA ASN A 102 8.21 -25.48 -19.86
C ASN A 102 7.25 -26.04 -20.92
N LYS A 103 5.94 -25.90 -20.71
CA LYS A 103 4.89 -26.30 -21.65
C LYS A 103 3.99 -25.11 -21.97
N ASP A 104 3.44 -25.08 -23.17
CA ASP A 104 2.47 -24.07 -23.62
C ASP A 104 1.25 -23.95 -22.67
N ASP A 105 1.02 -24.97 -21.84
CA ASP A 105 -0.06 -25.08 -20.86
C ASP A 105 0.43 -25.00 -19.39
N ALA A 106 1.48 -24.22 -19.11
CA ALA A 106 2.08 -24.11 -17.77
C ALA A 106 1.08 -23.71 -16.66
N ASN A 107 -0.12 -23.21 -16.99
CA ASN A 107 -1.18 -22.88 -16.05
C ASN A 107 -2.29 -23.95 -15.90
N ASP A 108 -2.24 -25.05 -16.67
CA ASP A 108 -3.30 -26.08 -16.69
C ASP A 108 -3.05 -27.26 -15.73
N GLY A 109 -1.98 -27.18 -14.92
CA GLY A 109 -1.63 -28.19 -13.93
C GLY A 109 -1.88 -27.75 -12.49
N TYR A 110 -1.71 -28.71 -11.56
CA TYR A 110 -1.86 -28.48 -10.13
C TYR A 110 -0.91 -27.38 -9.62
N PRO A 111 -1.34 -26.54 -8.65
CA PRO A 111 -0.48 -25.54 -8.04
C PRO A 111 0.50 -26.25 -7.10
N ASN A 112 1.68 -26.53 -7.62
CA ASN A 112 2.69 -27.37 -6.96
C ASN A 112 4.03 -26.65 -6.79
N LYS A 113 4.12 -25.34 -7.08
CA LYS A 113 5.29 -24.53 -6.69
C LYS A 113 5.42 -24.54 -5.17
N GLU A 114 6.57 -25.01 -4.69
CA GLU A 114 6.92 -25.10 -3.28
C GLU A 114 7.75 -23.88 -2.88
N GLY A 115 7.56 -23.40 -1.65
CA GLY A 115 8.29 -22.26 -1.10
C GLY A 115 7.49 -21.54 -0.03
N SER A 116 8.17 -20.69 0.73
CA SER A 116 7.52 -19.71 1.61
C SER A 116 7.32 -18.40 0.86
N THR A 117 6.24 -17.68 1.13
CA THR A 117 6.14 -16.27 0.75
C THR A 117 7.01 -15.42 1.68
N PRO A 118 7.76 -14.44 1.15
CA PRO A 118 7.90 -14.09 -0.27
C PRO A 118 8.74 -15.13 -1.04
N THR A 119 8.29 -15.55 -2.24
CA THR A 119 9.00 -16.55 -3.04
C THR A 119 10.16 -15.97 -3.85
N GLY A 120 11.09 -16.82 -4.26
CA GLY A 120 12.15 -16.47 -5.22
C GLY A 120 13.36 -15.73 -4.61
N PRO A 121 14.44 -15.57 -5.39
CA PRO A 121 15.67 -14.93 -4.94
C PRO A 121 15.59 -13.40 -4.94
N ASP A 122 14.63 -12.83 -5.68
CA ASP A 122 14.49 -11.38 -5.84
C ASP A 122 13.20 -10.94 -5.14
N ILE A 123 13.37 -10.23 -4.03
CA ILE A 123 12.26 -9.74 -3.20
C ILE A 123 12.16 -8.23 -3.36
N SER A 124 11.04 -7.75 -3.90
CA SER A 124 10.77 -6.31 -4.01
C SER A 124 10.20 -5.79 -2.69
N CYS A 125 10.73 -4.68 -2.21
CA CYS A 125 10.33 -4.05 -0.96
C CYS A 125 9.96 -2.60 -1.21
N THR A 126 8.80 -2.17 -0.71
CA THR A 126 8.38 -0.78 -0.64
C THR A 126 8.15 -0.39 0.81
N LEU A 127 8.78 0.70 1.26
CA LEU A 127 8.60 1.28 2.58
C LEU A 127 8.08 2.72 2.43
N ILE A 128 6.97 3.04 3.09
CA ILE A 128 6.36 4.38 3.08
C ILE A 128 6.26 4.88 4.50
N GLY A 129 6.91 5.99 4.80
CA GLY A 129 6.76 6.72 6.05
C GLY A 129 6.10 8.06 5.82
N SER A 130 5.02 8.36 6.54
CA SER A 130 4.25 9.60 6.41
C SER A 130 4.08 10.30 7.75
N LEU A 131 4.10 11.62 7.72
CA LEU A 131 3.73 12.49 8.83
C LEU A 131 2.77 13.56 8.29
N ALA A 132 1.67 13.79 9.00
CA ALA A 132 0.72 14.83 8.68
C ALA A 132 0.34 15.59 9.95
N GLY A 133 -0.08 16.83 9.77
CA GLY A 133 -0.65 17.60 10.86
C GLY A 133 -1.50 18.75 10.37
N ASP A 134 -2.42 19.15 11.22
CA ASP A 134 -3.32 20.27 11.01
C ASP A 134 -3.36 21.17 12.24
N TYR A 135 -3.66 22.45 12.01
CA TYR A 135 -3.84 23.43 13.07
C TYR A 135 -4.96 24.40 12.70
N HIS A 136 -5.87 24.62 13.63
CA HIS A 136 -7.00 25.54 13.53
C HIS A 136 -6.70 26.75 14.42
N PHE A 137 -6.71 27.94 13.83
CA PHE A 137 -6.54 29.16 14.63
C PHE A 137 -7.82 29.46 15.39
N PRO A 138 -7.70 30.00 16.62
CA PRO A 138 -8.84 30.63 17.27
C PRO A 138 -9.43 31.69 16.34
N SER A 139 -10.75 31.64 16.13
CA SER A 139 -11.46 32.50 15.20
C SER A 139 -11.10 33.98 15.41
N ILE A 140 -10.61 34.65 14.37
CA ILE A 140 -10.23 36.06 14.46
C ILE A 140 -11.53 36.89 14.44
N ALA A 141 -11.82 37.54 15.56
CA ALA A 141 -13.02 38.37 15.77
C ALA A 141 -14.37 37.66 15.48
N HIS A 142 -14.41 36.31 15.53
CA HIS A 142 -15.57 35.48 15.15
C HIS A 142 -16.06 35.62 13.70
N ILE A 143 -15.24 36.20 12.81
CA ILE A 143 -15.61 36.46 11.41
C ILE A 143 -14.79 35.59 10.45
N LEU A 144 -13.59 35.18 10.89
CA LEU A 144 -12.66 34.40 10.07
C LEU A 144 -12.24 33.13 10.81
N ASP A 145 -12.37 32.01 10.11
CA ASP A 145 -11.81 30.72 10.48
C ASP A 145 -10.67 30.39 9.51
N ILE A 146 -9.52 30.01 10.07
CA ILE A 146 -8.30 29.72 9.31
C ILE A 146 -7.76 28.38 9.81
N SER A 147 -7.41 27.51 8.88
CA SER A 147 -6.69 26.28 9.20
C SER A 147 -5.53 26.03 8.25
N PHE A 148 -4.47 25.41 8.76
CA PHE A 148 -3.37 24.88 7.96
C PHE A 148 -3.38 23.36 8.02
N PHE A 149 -2.96 22.73 6.94
CA PHE A 149 -2.61 21.32 6.92
C PHE A 149 -1.26 21.12 6.22
N SER A 150 -0.56 20.08 6.64
CA SER A 150 0.63 19.60 5.93
C SER A 150 0.70 18.08 5.98
N ASN A 151 1.27 17.49 4.94
CA ASN A 151 1.62 16.08 4.87
C ASN A 151 2.97 15.95 4.17
N ILE A 152 3.86 15.15 4.75
CA ILE A 152 5.10 14.71 4.12
C ILE A 152 5.14 13.19 4.11
N SER A 153 5.55 12.61 2.99
CA SER A 153 5.72 11.17 2.84
C SER A 153 7.05 10.87 2.14
N ILE A 154 7.74 9.84 2.62
CA ILE A 154 8.94 9.28 1.99
C ILE A 154 8.60 7.85 1.56
N ILE A 155 8.88 7.53 0.30
CA ILE A 155 8.65 6.22 -0.32
C ILE A 155 10.02 5.69 -0.74
N ASP A 156 10.52 4.65 -0.09
CA ASP A 156 11.74 3.92 -0.48
C ASP A 156 11.36 2.62 -1.17
N ARG A 157 12.00 2.33 -2.30
CA ARG A 157 11.86 1.07 -3.06
C ARG A 157 13.22 0.43 -3.26
N PHE A 158 13.31 -0.86 -2.95
CA PHE A 158 14.54 -1.62 -3.09
C PHE A 158 14.27 -3.10 -3.30
N MET A 159 15.22 -3.80 -3.89
CA MET A 159 15.23 -5.25 -3.95
C MET A 159 16.19 -5.84 -2.92
N LEU A 160 15.79 -6.96 -2.32
CA LEU A 160 16.67 -7.85 -1.58
C LEU A 160 17.02 -9.05 -2.47
N LYS A 161 18.32 -9.30 -2.63
CA LYS A 161 18.84 -10.45 -3.38
C LYS A 161 19.21 -11.58 -2.42
N GLY A 162 18.42 -12.66 -2.43
CA GLY A 162 18.50 -13.79 -1.50
C GLY A 162 19.78 -14.63 -1.59
N SER A 163 20.64 -14.40 -2.58
CA SER A 163 21.94 -15.08 -2.69
C SER A 163 23.10 -14.30 -2.05
N THR A 164 22.93 -13.01 -1.79
CA THR A 164 24.01 -12.11 -1.36
C THR A 164 23.63 -11.21 -0.18
N ASP A 165 22.39 -11.28 0.31
CA ASP A 165 21.78 -10.33 1.25
C ASP A 165 21.96 -8.86 0.83
N ALA A 166 22.20 -8.64 -0.47
CA ALA A 166 22.46 -7.31 -1.01
C ALA A 166 21.13 -6.55 -1.13
N LYS A 167 21.14 -5.31 -0.64
CA LYS A 167 20.08 -4.33 -0.90
C LYS A 167 20.43 -3.57 -2.19
N GLU A 168 19.60 -3.71 -3.21
CA GLU A 168 19.68 -2.95 -4.45
C GLU A 168 18.64 -1.83 -4.43
N PRO A 169 19.04 -0.55 -4.36
CA PRO A 169 18.08 0.55 -4.38
C PRO A 169 17.42 0.68 -5.77
N GLU A 170 16.09 0.78 -5.80
CA GLU A 170 15.33 0.99 -7.04
C GLU A 170 14.86 2.44 -7.17
N GLY A 171 14.63 3.12 -6.05
CA GLY A 171 14.28 4.54 -6.05
C GLY A 171 13.78 5.03 -4.71
N MET A 172 13.82 6.34 -4.53
CA MET A 172 13.27 7.00 -3.36
C MET A 172 12.53 8.26 -3.81
N ASP A 173 11.30 8.40 -3.37
CA ASP A 173 10.42 9.53 -3.68
C ASP A 173 10.03 10.27 -2.39
N ILE A 174 10.01 11.60 -2.44
CA ILE A 174 9.53 12.44 -1.34
C ILE A 174 8.33 13.24 -1.85
N GLN A 175 7.22 13.18 -1.11
CA GLN A 175 5.99 13.88 -1.43
C GLN A 175 5.66 14.85 -0.30
N LEU A 176 5.35 16.10 -0.65
CA LEU A 176 4.99 17.16 0.28
C LEU A 176 3.72 17.84 -0.20
N ALA A 177 2.74 17.95 0.68
CA ALA A 177 1.53 18.72 0.49
C ALA A 177 1.36 19.69 1.65
N ILE A 178 1.09 20.96 1.35
CA ILE A 178 0.80 21.99 2.35
C ILE A 178 -0.39 22.77 1.82
N GLY A 179 -1.32 23.13 2.69
CA GLY A 179 -2.42 24.00 2.31
C GLY A 179 -3.00 24.78 3.47
N MET A 180 -3.87 25.69 3.10
CA MET A 180 -4.58 26.59 3.99
C MET A 180 -6.03 26.64 3.58
N SER A 181 -6.92 26.64 4.56
CA SER A 181 -8.33 26.95 4.39
C SER A 181 -8.65 28.28 5.07
N ILE A 182 -9.49 29.08 4.43
CA ILE A 182 -10.04 30.32 5.00
C ILE A 182 -11.54 30.27 4.78
N ALA A 183 -12.30 30.38 5.86
CA ALA A 183 -13.75 30.50 5.82
C ALA A 183 -14.19 31.79 6.51
N VAL A 184 -15.25 32.40 5.97
CA VAL A 184 -15.94 33.53 6.59
C VAL A 184 -17.19 32.98 7.28
N LEU A 185 -17.34 33.29 8.57
CA LEU A 185 -18.47 32.86 9.42
C LEU A 185 -19.73 33.71 9.21
#